data_AF-A0A4R3MSK6-F1
#
_entry.id   AF-A0A4R3MSK6-F1
#
_cell.length_a   1.000
_cell.length_b   1.000
_cell.length_c   1.000
_cell.angle_alpha   90.00
_cell.angle_beta   90.00
_cell.angle_gamma   90.00
#
_symmetry.space_group_name_H-M   'P 1'
#
loop_
_entity.id
_entity.type
_entity.pdbx_description
1 polymer ?
#
loop_
_entity_poly.entity_id
_entity_poly.type
_entity_poly.pdbx_seq_one_letter_code
_entity_poly.pdbx_strand_id
1 'polypeptide(L)'
;MGRYKRNGFRLLIALIIIIILLLSVGIIYGNDYIKRYRFNHVEKIYENVYMEDGYIAEPENVIHDDWLTDFAGGKKEQFIVRIGQVLYNQSEVNKEAYIEIESNNEKIELIANGGSYEYYDITNKIKRKTLNFLTGKRLEGNEVIKDYTEGKNTIVLIIDYDEDGNGTPKVIYCSDDQSFKQPKNNYYRLSIRN
;
A
#
# COMPACT_ATOMS: atom_id res chain seq x y z
N MET A 1 -5.73 61.02 35.70
CA MET A 1 -5.37 60.41 34.39
C MET A 1 -4.35 59.31 34.64
N GLY A 2 -4.67 58.03 34.38
CA GLY A 2 -3.71 56.94 34.64
C GLY A 2 -4.21 55.51 34.47
N ARG A 3 -5.53 55.28 34.37
CA ARG A 3 -6.09 53.92 34.21
C ARG A 3 -6.25 53.44 32.76
N TYR A 4 -6.24 54.32 31.76
CA TYR A 4 -6.41 53.91 30.34
C TYR A 4 -5.12 53.36 29.69
N LYS A 5 -3.92 53.76 30.14
CA LYS A 5 -2.65 53.28 29.57
C LYS A 5 -2.33 51.81 29.90
N ARG A 6 -2.76 51.31 31.07
CA ARG A 6 -2.46 49.94 31.50
C ARG A 6 -3.28 48.88 30.74
N ASN A 7 -4.50 49.23 30.32
CA ASN A 7 -5.39 48.29 29.64
C ASN A 7 -5.03 48.15 28.15
N GLY A 8 -4.59 49.23 27.49
CA GLY A 8 -4.15 49.18 26.09
C GLY A 8 -2.92 48.27 25.88
N PHE A 9 -1.95 48.32 26.79
CA PHE A 9 -0.75 47.47 26.72
C PHE A 9 -1.06 45.98 26.94
N ARG A 10 -1.99 45.67 27.86
CA ARG A 10 -2.47 44.29 28.07
C ARG A 10 -3.24 43.77 26.85
N LEU A 11 -4.03 44.62 26.21
CA LEU A 11 -4.77 44.26 24.99
C LEU A 11 -3.82 44.01 23.81
N LEU A 12 -2.77 44.82 23.68
CA LEU A 12 -1.73 44.66 22.67
C LEU A 12 -0.96 43.34 22.85
N ILE A 13 -0.58 43.00 24.08
CA ILE A 13 0.10 41.73 24.40
C ILE A 13 -0.82 40.54 24.09
N ALA A 14 -2.10 40.61 24.46
CA ALA A 14 -3.06 39.56 24.15
C ALA A 14 -3.22 39.35 22.63
N LEU A 15 -3.29 40.43 21.85
CA LEU A 15 -3.33 40.37 20.39
C LEU A 15 -2.07 39.75 19.79
N ILE A 16 -0.88 40.10 20.29
CA ILE A 16 0.39 39.51 19.83
C ILE A 16 0.43 38.01 20.15
N ILE A 17 -0.03 37.60 21.34
CA ILE A 17 -0.10 36.17 21.71
C ILE A 17 -1.08 35.42 20.80
N ILE A 18 -2.24 36.00 20.48
CA ILE A 18 -3.21 35.40 19.55
C ILE A 18 -2.61 35.28 18.15
N ILE A 19 -1.90 36.30 17.66
CA ILE A 19 -1.23 36.25 16.35
C ILE A 19 -0.12 35.19 16.34
N ILE A 20 0.67 35.06 17.41
CA ILE A 20 1.70 34.02 17.53
C ILE A 20 1.06 32.63 17.57
N LEU A 21 -0.06 32.46 18.29
CA LEU A 21 -0.84 31.21 18.31
C LEU A 21 -1.46 30.89 16.94
N LEU A 22 -1.94 31.89 16.20
CA LEU A 22 -2.48 31.70 14.85
C LEU A 22 -1.37 31.39 13.82
N LEU A 23 -0.18 31.99 13.97
CA LEU A 23 0.98 31.70 13.13
C LEU A 23 1.59 30.33 13.45
N SER A 24 1.58 29.86 14.70
CA SER A 24 2.04 28.51 15.03
C SER A 24 1.07 27.42 14.58
N VAL A 25 -0.24 27.71 14.50
CA VAL A 25 -1.21 26.82 13.83
C VAL A 25 -1.04 26.84 12.29
N GLY A 26 -0.58 27.96 11.72
CA GLY A 26 -0.31 28.10 10.29
C GLY A 26 1.00 27.50 9.77
N ILE A 27 1.91 27.05 10.64
CA ILE A 27 3.24 26.52 10.25
C ILE A 27 3.33 24.98 10.33
N ILE A 28 2.29 24.29 10.83
CA ILE A 28 2.15 22.82 10.72
C ILE A 28 1.18 22.46 9.58
N TYR A 29 1.35 23.11 8.43
CA TYR A 29 0.84 22.62 7.15
C TYR A 29 1.98 22.68 6.13
N GLY A 30 3.15 22.21 6.53
CA GLY A 30 4.25 21.92 5.60
C GLY A 30 3.87 20.71 4.75
N ASN A 31 3.28 20.96 3.57
CA ASN A 31 3.38 20.19 2.32
C ASN A 31 3.68 18.66 2.45
N ASP A 32 2.92 17.94 3.25
CA ASP A 32 3.26 16.60 3.78
C ASP A 32 2.73 15.45 2.90
N TYR A 33 2.60 15.66 1.59
CA TYR A 33 1.98 14.67 0.69
C TYR A 33 2.89 13.48 0.35
N ILE A 34 4.21 13.67 0.48
CA ILE A 34 5.22 12.66 0.15
C ILE A 34 6.06 12.40 1.40
N LYS A 35 6.01 11.16 1.91
CA LYS A 35 6.84 10.71 3.05
C LYS A 35 7.79 9.62 2.58
N ARG A 36 9.05 9.72 3.01
CA ARG A 36 10.10 8.73 2.72
C ARG A 36 10.68 8.20 4.02
N TYR A 37 10.78 6.89 4.12
CA TYR A 37 11.39 6.19 5.26
C TYR A 37 12.55 5.36 4.73
N ARG A 38 13.77 5.74 5.08
CA ARG A 38 14.99 5.01 4.70
C ARG A 38 15.36 4.02 5.78
N PHE A 39 15.70 2.81 5.35
CA PHE A 39 16.21 1.75 6.21
C PHE A 39 17.68 1.45 5.86
N ASN A 40 18.44 0.95 6.83
CA ASN A 40 19.83 0.58 6.60
C ASN A 40 19.92 -0.72 5.79
N HIS A 41 18.96 -1.62 6.03
CA HIS A 41 18.85 -2.89 5.35
C HIS A 41 17.39 -3.22 5.09
N VAL A 42 17.12 -3.78 3.91
CA VAL A 42 15.83 -4.29 3.50
C VAL A 42 16.03 -5.67 2.92
N GLU A 43 15.36 -6.66 3.50
CA GLU A 43 15.40 -8.05 3.05
C GLU A 43 14.02 -8.46 2.54
N LYS A 44 13.99 -9.21 1.43
CA LYS A 44 12.75 -9.73 0.84
C LYS A 44 12.73 -11.24 1.03
N ILE A 45 11.65 -11.73 1.63
CA ILE A 45 11.43 -13.16 1.88
C ILE A 45 10.17 -13.58 1.13
N TYR A 46 10.31 -14.42 0.11
CA TYR A 46 9.18 -14.91 -0.68
C TYR A 46 8.49 -16.11 -0.01
N GLU A 47 7.17 -16.23 -0.15
CA GLU A 47 6.35 -17.19 0.62
C GLU A 47 6.60 -18.69 0.25
N ASN A 48 7.47 -19.02 -0.72
CA ASN A 48 7.92 -20.41 -1.01
C ASN A 48 9.15 -20.47 -1.94
N VAL A 49 9.89 -21.59 -1.89
CA VAL A 49 11.11 -21.84 -2.70
C VAL A 49 10.82 -21.96 -4.21
N TYR A 50 9.61 -22.39 -4.60
CA TYR A 50 9.15 -22.41 -6.00
C TYR A 50 8.72 -21.01 -6.52
N MET A 51 8.86 -19.95 -5.72
CA MET A 51 8.27 -18.64 -5.98
C MET A 51 9.29 -17.51 -6.22
N GLU A 52 10.58 -17.81 -6.35
CA GLU A 52 11.53 -16.83 -6.92
C GLU A 52 11.13 -16.44 -8.36
N ASP A 53 10.56 -17.38 -9.12
CA ASP A 53 10.11 -17.14 -10.49
C ASP A 53 8.75 -16.43 -10.58
N GLY A 54 8.03 -16.31 -9.46
CA GLY A 54 6.72 -15.68 -9.35
C GLY A 54 5.56 -16.48 -9.95
N TYR A 55 4.36 -15.91 -9.80
CA TYR A 55 3.13 -16.35 -10.43
C TYR A 55 2.94 -15.64 -11.77
N ILE A 56 2.40 -16.36 -12.76
CA ILE A 56 1.87 -15.72 -13.96
C ILE A 56 0.47 -15.21 -13.63
N ALA A 57 0.24 -13.91 -13.80
CA ALA A 57 -1.07 -13.30 -13.74
C ALA A 57 -1.68 -13.29 -15.14
N GLU A 58 -2.70 -14.11 -15.35
CA GLU A 58 -3.43 -14.23 -16.61
C GLU A 58 -4.74 -13.45 -16.54
N PRO A 59 -5.08 -12.64 -17.56
CA PRO A 59 -6.34 -11.93 -17.58
C PRO A 59 -7.52 -12.91 -17.66
N GLU A 60 -8.37 -12.95 -16.64
CA GLU A 60 -9.53 -13.83 -16.57
C GLU A 60 -10.80 -13.12 -17.01
N ASN A 61 -10.99 -11.88 -16.54
CA ASN A 61 -12.13 -11.04 -16.89
C ASN A 61 -11.69 -9.58 -16.82
N VAL A 62 -11.13 -9.06 -17.92
CA VAL A 62 -10.65 -7.67 -18.06
C VAL A 62 -11.53 -6.97 -19.09
N ILE A 63 -12.44 -6.11 -18.62
CA ILE A 63 -13.49 -5.49 -19.43
C ILE A 63 -13.06 -4.09 -19.90
N HIS A 64 -12.33 -3.36 -19.05
CA HIS A 64 -11.90 -1.98 -19.31
C HIS A 64 -10.39 -1.83 -19.16
N ASP A 65 -9.83 -0.78 -19.75
CA ASP A 65 -8.43 -0.41 -19.49
C ASP A 65 -8.38 0.27 -18.11
N ASP A 66 -7.50 -0.21 -17.26
CA ASP A 66 -7.14 0.39 -15.99
C ASP A 66 -5.61 0.47 -15.87
N TRP A 67 -5.12 1.06 -14.79
CA TRP A 67 -3.68 1.21 -14.59
C TRP A 67 -2.91 -0.12 -14.65
N LEU A 68 -3.47 -1.21 -14.12
CA LEU A 68 -2.79 -2.52 -14.11
C LEU A 68 -2.81 -3.17 -15.50
N THR A 69 -3.87 -2.94 -16.26
CA THR A 69 -3.98 -3.33 -17.67
C THR A 69 -2.95 -2.60 -18.53
N ASP A 70 -2.82 -1.29 -18.32
CA ASP A 70 -1.83 -0.46 -19.02
C ASP A 70 -0.41 -0.90 -18.65
N PHE A 71 -0.15 -1.14 -17.35
CA PHE A 71 1.12 -1.69 -16.87
C PHE A 71 1.44 -3.05 -17.49
N ALA A 72 0.43 -3.92 -17.62
CA ALA A 72 0.59 -5.22 -18.27
C ALA A 72 0.94 -5.09 -19.77
N GLY A 73 0.63 -3.96 -20.42
CA GLY A 73 0.77 -3.76 -21.86
C GLY A 73 -0.51 -4.05 -22.66
N GLY A 74 -1.64 -4.27 -21.97
CA GLY A 74 -2.96 -4.45 -22.58
C GLY A 74 -3.81 -5.53 -21.92
N LYS A 75 -5.09 -5.59 -22.29
CA LYS A 75 -6.14 -6.48 -21.70
C LYS A 75 -5.87 -7.97 -21.77
N LYS A 76 -4.96 -8.40 -22.67
CA LYS A 76 -4.64 -9.81 -22.91
C LYS A 76 -3.23 -10.18 -22.47
N GLU A 77 -2.47 -9.20 -22.00
CA GLU A 77 -1.09 -9.41 -21.62
C GLU A 77 -0.99 -10.01 -20.23
N GLN A 78 0.02 -10.85 -20.06
CA GLN A 78 0.36 -11.49 -18.79
C GLN A 78 1.46 -10.69 -18.10
N PHE A 79 1.51 -10.79 -16.78
CA PHE A 79 2.60 -10.23 -15.98
C PHE A 79 3.00 -11.18 -14.86
N ILE A 80 4.17 -10.96 -14.27
CA ILE A 80 4.69 -11.78 -13.18
C ILE A 80 4.36 -11.11 -11.84
N VAL A 81 3.91 -11.90 -10.87
CA VAL A 81 3.64 -11.45 -9.50
C VAL A 81 4.46 -12.29 -8.53
N ARG A 82 5.31 -11.66 -7.72
CA ARG A 82 6.00 -12.33 -6.60
C ARG A 82 5.41 -11.84 -5.29
N ILE A 83 5.11 -12.76 -4.39
CA ILE A 83 4.41 -12.49 -3.13
C ILE A 83 5.35 -12.88 -1.98
N GLY A 84 5.46 -11.99 -0.99
CA GLY A 84 6.38 -12.20 0.11
C GLY A 84 6.18 -11.26 1.28
N GLN A 85 7.25 -11.13 2.05
CA GLN A 85 7.40 -10.21 3.16
C GLN A 85 8.67 -9.40 2.97
N VAL A 86 8.63 -8.16 3.44
CA VAL A 86 9.82 -7.33 3.56
C VAL A 86 10.18 -7.17 5.04
N LEU A 87 11.45 -7.38 5.37
CA LEU A 87 12.00 -7.19 6.71
C LEU A 87 12.88 -5.94 6.72
N TYR A 88 12.59 -5.04 7.63
CA TYR A 88 13.37 -3.83 7.82
C TYR A 88 14.43 -4.03 8.89
N ASN A 89 15.69 -3.70 8.58
CA ASN A 89 16.83 -3.81 9.48
C ASN A 89 16.96 -5.21 10.14
N GLN A 90 16.64 -6.27 9.38
CA GLN A 90 16.68 -7.67 9.86
C GLN A 90 15.82 -7.91 11.12
N SER A 91 14.77 -7.11 11.29
CA SER A 91 13.88 -7.20 12.45
C SER A 91 12.59 -7.94 12.08
N GLU A 92 12.40 -9.12 12.68
CA GLU A 92 11.15 -9.89 12.60
C GLU A 92 9.92 -9.13 13.12
N VAL A 93 10.13 -8.08 13.91
CA VAL A 93 9.08 -7.22 14.46
C VAL A 93 8.56 -6.22 13.42
N ASN A 94 9.39 -5.87 12.43
CA ASN A 94 9.09 -4.91 11.39
C ASN A 94 8.97 -5.60 10.03
N LYS A 95 8.07 -6.57 9.96
CA LYS A 95 7.73 -7.25 8.70
C LYS A 95 6.42 -6.72 8.12
N GLU A 96 6.43 -6.45 6.83
CA GLU A 96 5.24 -6.03 6.10
C GLU A 96 5.04 -6.95 4.89
N ALA A 97 3.78 -7.21 4.54
CA ALA A 97 3.49 -7.98 3.34
C ALA A 97 3.91 -7.18 2.09
N TYR A 98 4.46 -7.89 1.13
CA TYR A 98 5.14 -7.35 -0.04
C TYR A 98 4.61 -8.04 -1.30
N ILE A 99 4.42 -7.25 -2.37
CA ILE A 99 4.27 -7.79 -3.72
C ILE A 99 5.24 -7.09 -4.67
N GLU A 100 5.78 -7.87 -5.58
CA GLU A 100 6.47 -7.40 -6.77
C GLU A 100 5.62 -7.73 -7.98
N ILE A 101 5.44 -6.78 -8.88
CA ILE A 101 4.74 -6.98 -10.15
C ILE A 101 5.68 -6.56 -11.27
N GLU A 102 5.89 -7.43 -12.25
CA GLU A 102 6.82 -7.23 -13.35
C GLU A 102 6.11 -7.47 -14.70
N SER A 103 6.19 -6.50 -15.60
CA SER A 103 5.70 -6.61 -16.97
C SER A 103 6.55 -5.75 -17.91
N ASN A 104 6.81 -6.20 -19.14
CA ASN A 104 7.48 -5.40 -20.18
C ASN A 104 8.80 -4.71 -19.75
N ASN A 105 9.60 -5.36 -18.91
CA ASN A 105 10.82 -4.81 -18.27
C ASN A 105 10.60 -3.68 -17.26
N GLU A 106 9.34 -3.34 -16.97
CA GLU A 106 8.95 -2.50 -15.86
C GLU A 106 8.65 -3.35 -14.63
N LYS A 107 8.96 -2.80 -13.46
CA LYS A 107 8.79 -3.48 -12.18
C LYS A 107 8.29 -2.52 -11.13
N ILE A 108 7.30 -2.96 -10.37
CA ILE A 108 6.80 -2.22 -9.21
C ILE A 108 6.89 -3.10 -7.96
N GLU A 109 7.22 -2.46 -6.85
CA GLU A 109 7.38 -3.12 -5.56
C GLU A 109 6.47 -2.41 -4.57
N LEU A 110 5.41 -3.09 -4.11
CA LEU A 110 4.41 -2.50 -3.22
C LEU A 110 4.43 -3.15 -1.84
N ILE A 111 4.17 -2.31 -0.84
CA ILE A 111 4.03 -2.75 0.55
C ILE A 111 2.57 -2.64 0.96
N ALA A 112 2.05 -3.67 1.62
CA ALA A 112 0.64 -3.72 1.99
C ALA A 112 0.24 -2.52 2.86
N ASN A 113 -0.93 -1.97 2.58
CA ASN A 113 -1.58 -0.91 3.36
C ASN A 113 -2.51 -1.45 4.44
N GLY A 114 -2.86 -2.73 4.34
CA GLY A 114 -3.73 -3.43 5.28
C GLY A 114 -4.27 -4.70 4.65
N GLY A 115 -5.10 -5.40 5.41
CA GLY A 115 -5.73 -6.62 4.95
C GLY A 115 -6.80 -7.12 5.90
N SER A 116 -7.48 -8.17 5.48
CA SER A 116 -8.48 -8.87 6.27
C SER A 116 -8.26 -10.37 6.19
N TYR A 117 -8.74 -11.07 7.21
CA TYR A 117 -8.72 -12.52 7.29
C TYR A 117 -10.15 -13.02 7.45
N GLU A 118 -10.51 -14.01 6.65
CA GLU A 118 -11.68 -14.85 6.89
C GLU A 118 -11.18 -16.16 7.49
N TYR A 119 -11.95 -16.73 8.41
CA TYR A 119 -11.59 -17.95 9.13
C TYR A 119 -12.64 -19.04 8.88
N TYR A 120 -12.23 -20.30 8.89
CA TYR A 120 -13.13 -21.44 8.79
C TYR A 120 -14.03 -21.57 10.03
N ASP A 121 -13.48 -21.27 11.20
CA ASP A 121 -14.11 -21.48 12.49
C ASP A 121 -13.49 -20.58 13.58
N ILE A 122 -13.90 -20.78 14.83
CA ILE A 122 -13.42 -20.04 16.01
C ILE A 122 -11.98 -20.39 16.42
N THR A 123 -11.34 -21.39 15.82
CA THR A 123 -9.95 -21.79 16.12
C THR A 123 -8.92 -20.90 15.42
N ASN A 124 -9.38 -19.85 14.71
CA ASN A 124 -8.56 -18.94 13.91
C ASN A 124 -7.83 -19.62 12.75
N LYS A 125 -8.36 -20.74 12.26
CA LYS A 125 -7.90 -21.37 11.03
C LYS A 125 -8.23 -20.49 9.83
N ILE A 126 -7.21 -19.89 9.21
CA ILE A 126 -7.39 -18.93 8.12
C ILE A 126 -7.98 -19.67 6.91
N LYS A 127 -9.07 -19.13 6.38
CA LYS A 127 -9.71 -19.55 5.13
C LYS A 127 -9.30 -18.67 3.96
N ARG A 128 -9.21 -17.37 4.20
CA ARG A 128 -8.86 -16.39 3.18
C ARG A 128 -8.08 -15.25 3.79
N LYS A 129 -7.06 -14.81 3.09
CA LYS A 129 -6.33 -13.56 3.36
C LYS A 129 -6.54 -12.63 2.19
N THR A 130 -6.96 -11.41 2.48
CA THR A 130 -7.07 -10.33 1.50
C THR A 130 -6.08 -9.25 1.88
N LEU A 131 -5.18 -8.90 0.97
CA LEU A 131 -4.19 -7.86 1.16
C LEU A 131 -4.43 -6.73 0.17
N ASN A 132 -4.30 -5.49 0.64
CA ASN A 132 -4.47 -4.32 -0.18
C ASN A 132 -3.15 -3.56 -0.30
N PHE A 133 -2.80 -3.17 -1.52
CA PHE A 133 -1.58 -2.45 -1.87
C PHE A 133 -1.97 -1.20 -2.63
N LEU A 134 -1.56 -0.04 -2.15
CA LEU A 134 -1.77 1.22 -2.85
C LEU A 134 -0.52 1.53 -3.68
N THR A 135 -0.67 1.90 -4.96
CA THR A 135 0.47 2.28 -5.82
C THR A 135 1.27 3.46 -5.24
N GLY A 136 0.63 4.28 -4.39
CA GLY A 136 1.29 5.34 -3.65
C GLY A 136 2.17 4.88 -2.47
N LYS A 137 2.11 3.62 -2.03
CA LYS A 137 2.99 3.06 -1.00
C LYS A 137 3.89 1.99 -1.62
N ARG A 138 5.12 2.36 -1.94
CA ARG A 138 6.06 1.51 -2.68
C ARG A 138 7.42 1.41 -2.02
N LEU A 139 8.16 0.38 -2.39
CA LEU A 139 9.55 0.17 -2.01
C LEU A 139 10.46 0.56 -3.17
N GLU A 140 11.46 1.40 -2.93
CA GLU A 140 12.51 1.75 -3.89
C GLU A 140 13.87 1.52 -3.22
N GLY A 141 14.53 0.41 -3.59
CA GLY A 141 15.78 -0.01 -2.92
C GLY A 141 15.55 -0.25 -1.43
N ASN A 142 16.17 0.60 -0.59
CA ASN A 142 16.03 0.53 0.87
C ASN A 142 15.08 1.58 1.46
N GLU A 143 14.23 2.21 0.63
CA GLU A 143 13.30 3.24 1.06
C GLU A 143 11.84 2.83 0.85
N VAL A 144 11.01 3.06 1.86
CA VAL A 144 9.55 3.07 1.71
C VAL A 144 9.09 4.48 1.38
N ILE A 145 8.44 4.63 0.24
CA ILE A 145 7.89 5.89 -0.25
C ILE A 145 6.37 5.84 -0.11
N LYS A 146 5.81 6.89 0.50
CA LYS A 146 4.38 7.15 0.59
C LYS A 146 4.10 8.45 -0.16
N ASP A 147 3.68 8.33 -1.41
CA ASP A 147 3.30 9.44 -2.29
C ASP A 147 1.90 9.20 -2.83
N TYR A 148 0.95 10.03 -2.44
CA TYR A 148 -0.45 9.90 -2.85
C TYR A 148 -0.93 11.08 -3.70
N THR A 149 0.00 11.87 -4.25
CA THR A 149 -0.30 13.12 -4.96
C THR A 149 -0.99 12.93 -6.30
N GLU A 150 -0.64 11.88 -7.05
CA GLU A 150 -1.10 11.63 -8.42
C GLU A 150 -2.34 10.72 -8.51
N GLY A 151 -3.09 10.59 -7.41
CA GLY A 151 -4.09 9.52 -7.29
C GLY A 151 -3.42 8.18 -6.97
N LYS A 152 -4.22 7.22 -6.50
CA LYS A 152 -3.68 5.91 -6.11
C LYS A 152 -4.61 4.81 -6.55
N ASN A 153 -4.00 3.80 -7.16
CA ASN A 153 -4.66 2.59 -7.55
C ASN A 153 -4.51 1.57 -6.42
N THR A 154 -5.58 0.84 -6.14
CA THR A 154 -5.57 -0.21 -5.13
C THR A 154 -5.45 -1.54 -5.82
N ILE A 155 -4.34 -2.23 -5.59
CA ILE A 155 -4.15 -3.62 -5.97
C ILE A 155 -4.59 -4.48 -4.81
N VAL A 156 -5.46 -5.45 -5.07
CA VAL A 156 -5.92 -6.39 -4.03
C VAL A 156 -5.48 -7.79 -4.40
N LEU A 157 -4.85 -8.46 -3.45
CA LEU A 157 -4.42 -9.84 -3.55
C LEU A 157 -5.31 -10.70 -2.66
N ILE A 158 -5.89 -11.74 -3.23
CA ILE A 158 -6.69 -12.74 -2.50
C ILE A 158 -5.94 -14.08 -2.50
N ILE A 159 -5.71 -14.60 -1.31
CA ILE A 159 -5.11 -15.91 -1.06
C ILE A 159 -6.16 -16.75 -0.33
N ASP A 160 -6.61 -17.82 -0.96
CA ASP A 160 -7.46 -18.82 -0.33
C ASP A 160 -6.57 -19.92 0.26
N TYR A 161 -6.87 -20.33 1.49
CA TYR A 161 -6.18 -21.40 2.18
C TYR A 161 -7.07 -22.63 2.23
N ASP A 162 -6.51 -23.80 1.95
CA ASP A 162 -7.21 -25.06 2.20
C ASP A 162 -7.30 -25.36 3.71
N GLU A 163 -7.93 -26.47 4.05
CA GLU A 163 -8.04 -26.91 5.43
C GLU A 163 -6.70 -27.37 6.05
N ASP A 164 -5.65 -27.58 5.26
CA ASP A 164 -4.33 -27.93 5.77
C ASP A 164 -3.44 -26.69 5.96
N GLY A 165 -3.96 -25.51 5.61
CA GLY A 165 -3.25 -24.23 5.71
C GLY A 165 -2.37 -23.91 4.51
N ASN A 166 -2.51 -24.64 3.39
CA ASN A 166 -1.81 -24.34 2.16
C ASN A 166 -2.51 -23.19 1.43
N GLY A 167 -1.82 -22.05 1.34
CA GLY A 167 -2.31 -20.88 0.63
C GLY A 167 -2.10 -21.00 -0.87
N THR A 168 -3.17 -20.78 -1.63
CA THR A 168 -3.12 -20.61 -3.09
C THR A 168 -3.54 -19.18 -3.42
N PRO A 169 -2.61 -18.31 -3.86
CA PRO A 169 -2.96 -17.02 -4.43
C PRO A 169 -3.83 -17.23 -5.66
N LYS A 170 -4.98 -16.57 -5.72
CA LYS A 170 -5.95 -16.80 -6.79
C LYS A 170 -6.12 -15.61 -7.70
N VAL A 171 -6.25 -14.42 -7.12
CA VAL A 171 -6.71 -13.24 -7.86
C VAL A 171 -5.94 -12.01 -7.45
N ILE A 172 -5.58 -11.23 -8.46
CA ILE A 172 -5.15 -9.85 -8.34
C ILE A 172 -6.06 -8.97 -9.20
N TYR A 173 -6.44 -7.81 -8.67
CA TYR A 173 -7.22 -6.82 -9.41
C TYR A 173 -6.82 -5.41 -9.01
N CYS A 174 -7.15 -4.43 -9.86
CA CYS A 174 -6.97 -3.01 -9.61
C CYS A 174 -8.33 -2.34 -9.34
N SER A 175 -8.38 -1.41 -8.39
CA SER A 175 -9.54 -0.55 -8.12
C SER A 175 -9.12 0.89 -7.94
N ASP A 176 -9.82 1.79 -8.62
CA ASP A 176 -9.70 3.24 -8.45
C ASP A 176 -10.36 3.72 -7.13
N ASP A 177 -11.10 2.84 -6.45
CA ASP A 177 -11.77 3.14 -5.19
C ASP A 177 -10.92 2.69 -3.99
N GLN A 178 -10.62 3.64 -3.11
CA GLN A 178 -9.89 3.41 -1.86
C GLN A 178 -10.73 2.64 -0.82
N SER A 179 -12.00 2.35 -1.10
CA SER A 179 -12.91 1.69 -0.18
C SER A 179 -12.61 0.20 0.05
N PHE A 180 -11.58 -0.36 -0.62
CA PHE A 180 -11.16 -1.76 -0.55
C PHE A 180 -12.29 -2.76 -0.86
N LYS A 181 -13.38 -2.29 -1.45
CA LYS A 181 -14.47 -3.12 -1.95
C LYS A 181 -14.05 -3.75 -3.27
N GLN A 182 -14.55 -4.95 -3.56
CA GLN A 182 -14.29 -5.62 -4.82
C GLN A 182 -14.58 -4.66 -6.00
N PRO A 183 -13.59 -4.36 -6.88
CA PRO A 183 -13.86 -3.74 -8.16
C PRO A 183 -14.66 -4.75 -8.94
N LYS A 184 -15.57 -4.20 -9.74
CA LYS A 184 -16.60 -5.01 -10.36
C LYS A 184 -16.13 -5.70 -11.65
N ASN A 185 -14.95 -5.36 -12.19
CA ASN A 185 -14.76 -5.47 -13.63
C ASN A 185 -13.44 -6.07 -14.16
N ASN A 186 -12.29 -5.96 -13.47
CA ASN A 186 -11.00 -6.44 -14.00
C ASN A 186 -10.34 -7.43 -13.03
N TYR A 187 -10.11 -8.67 -13.47
CA TYR A 187 -9.52 -9.74 -12.65
C TYR A 187 -8.43 -10.48 -13.41
N TYR A 188 -7.33 -10.75 -12.72
CA TYR A 188 -6.25 -11.59 -13.19
C TYR A 188 -6.11 -12.79 -12.27
N ARG A 189 -6.11 -13.98 -12.88
CA ARG A 189 -5.89 -15.24 -12.18
C ARG A 189 -4.41 -15.49 -12.04
N LEU A 190 -3.97 -15.87 -10.84
CA LEU A 190 -2.59 -16.28 -10.59
C LEU A 190 -2.43 -17.79 -10.84
N SER A 191 -1.44 -18.15 -11.65
CA SER A 191 -1.05 -19.53 -11.92
C SER A 191 0.45 -19.73 -11.65
N ILE A 192 0.82 -20.95 -11.25
CA ILE A 192 2.22 -21.30 -11.04
C ILE A 192 2.89 -21.44 -12.40
N ARG A 193 4.10 -20.89 -12.53
CA ARG A 193 4.95 -21.08 -13.71
C ARG A 193 5.46 -22.53 -13.72
N ASN A 194 4.94 -23.36 -14.62
CA ASN A 194 5.42 -24.73 -14.85
C ASN A 194 6.72 -24.75 -15.65
#